data_AF-A0A6C0KTI3-F1
#
_entry.id   AF-A0A6C0KTI3-F1
#
_cell.length_a   1.000
_cell.length_b   1.000
_cell.length_c   1.000
_cell.angle_alpha   90.00
_cell.angle_beta   90.00
_cell.angle_gamma   90.00
#
_symmetry.space_group_name_H-M   'P 1'
#
loop_
_entity.id
_entity.type
_entity.pdbx_description
1 polymer ?
#
loop_
_entity_poly.entity_id
_entity_poly.type
_entity_poly.pdbx_seq_one_letter_code
_entity_poly.pdbx_strand_id
1 'polypeptide(L)'
;MDTTHKSMGEEFQYDKLVTLNHVYQSTLIQSHPHHVSPFIKTPLYPHQAIMVQGMHQYKEKMLGGFLVGNQAINGKIGIIGDSNGTGKTLSMLSYLASYRPIRMSTELTSHSSTYFFSHEIRSLSTQSTNLIIVPHSLFGQWQNEIQKHTTLSYTAIETRRMIKGTDLAEKMKHTNFVLTTNKCYRHVQEYATQQQIEWDQVIIDEASSIYLNSSDPPLQFQFLWLMTHNWIPLLFKNPLIMKSNLYFLRDRVQLHPDLAEWLLDQSTPQYEGTLTSSSFLKAYLPFLHPYRGYIVLRNSNEIIQTSLQLPSIQMDTLLCRPNITLNSLMSFYLVRNRDPHIRSHHIPHLFQALGIEFKSIVQYVPSEMKRLTDMTSEYTVLLKNKYSMIHRKIDENECVICLEACEYPTILNCCHNVYCGKCVLRNTLLTYKCPTCRSPVSINNLCCLTQLSPEERILTRNKVEVCLDLFKENKDGQFIIYSSFDNIYYQLFDEIDKLGIKAERIESNLFSLLKTIKNYQQGKTRILFVSNVDLIRGISLPTTSHLIFYHELPVSEWKQVLIHSSQRLGRVTPLTVLHLNSEIQV
;
A
#
# COMPACT_ATOMS: atom_id res chain seq x y z
N MET A 1 18.68 -19.46 30.05
CA MET A 1 18.58 -18.15 29.38
C MET A 1 17.63 -18.18 28.18
N ASP A 2 17.59 -19.24 27.38
CA ASP A 2 16.63 -19.35 26.25
C ASP A 2 15.15 -19.49 26.66
N THR A 3 14.85 -20.14 27.78
CA THR A 3 13.46 -20.34 28.25
C THR A 3 12.81 -19.05 28.75
N THR A 4 13.58 -18.20 29.43
CA THR A 4 13.13 -16.88 29.94
C THR A 4 12.92 -15.86 28.82
N HIS A 5 13.76 -15.89 27.77
CA HIS A 5 13.54 -15.03 26.60
C HIS A 5 12.32 -15.47 25.78
N LYS A 6 12.08 -16.78 25.68
CA LYS A 6 10.90 -17.33 25.00
C LYS A 6 9.60 -16.98 25.74
N SER A 7 9.58 -17.05 27.07
CA SER A 7 8.40 -16.70 27.87
C SER A 7 8.08 -15.20 27.81
N MET A 8 9.10 -14.33 27.88
CA MET A 8 8.92 -12.88 27.75
C MET A 8 8.39 -12.49 26.36
N GLY A 9 8.93 -13.11 25.30
CA GLY A 9 8.47 -12.87 23.93
C GLY A 9 6.99 -13.22 23.74
N GLU A 10 6.54 -14.32 24.33
CA GLU A 10 5.15 -14.78 24.27
C GLU A 10 4.19 -13.86 25.04
N GLU A 11 4.59 -13.35 26.20
CA GLU A 11 3.81 -12.39 27.00
C GLU A 11 3.55 -11.09 26.22
N PHE A 12 4.56 -10.56 25.51
CA PHE A 12 4.38 -9.39 24.65
C PHE A 12 3.41 -9.64 23.49
N GLN A 13 3.43 -10.83 22.88
CA GLN A 13 2.48 -11.17 21.81
C GLN A 13 1.07 -11.37 22.36
N TYR A 14 0.95 -11.92 23.57
CA TYR A 14 -0.32 -12.08 24.25
C TYR A 14 -0.96 -10.72 24.61
N ASP A 15 -0.19 -9.78 25.17
CA ASP A 15 -0.66 -8.41 25.43
C ASP A 15 -1.12 -7.70 24.14
N LYS A 16 -0.40 -7.89 23.02
CA LYS A 16 -0.84 -7.42 21.69
C LYS A 16 -2.18 -8.02 21.29
N LEU A 17 -2.33 -9.34 21.41
CA LEU A 17 -3.58 -10.04 21.07
C LEU A 17 -4.75 -9.53 21.91
N VAL A 18 -4.58 -9.43 23.23
CA VAL A 18 -5.61 -8.95 24.16
C VAL A 18 -6.01 -7.51 23.84
N THR A 19 -5.01 -6.62 23.64
CA THR A 19 -5.25 -5.22 23.29
C THR A 19 -6.00 -5.08 21.98
N LEU A 20 -5.60 -5.82 20.93
CA LEU A 20 -6.30 -5.80 19.64
C LEU A 20 -7.71 -6.36 19.76
N ASN A 21 -7.88 -7.50 20.45
CA ASN A 21 -9.19 -8.12 20.63
C ASN A 21 -10.16 -7.19 21.34
N HIS A 22 -9.68 -6.48 22.36
CA HIS A 22 -10.46 -5.46 23.06
C HIS A 22 -10.96 -4.34 22.13
N VAL A 23 -10.12 -3.86 21.21
CA VAL A 23 -10.53 -2.85 20.22
C VAL A 23 -11.66 -3.35 19.32
N TYR A 24 -11.59 -4.61 18.86
CA TYR A 24 -12.65 -5.20 18.03
C TYR A 24 -13.94 -5.46 18.82
N GLN A 25 -13.84 -5.91 20.07
CA GLN A 25 -14.98 -6.09 20.96
C GLN A 25 -15.67 -4.77 21.33
N SER A 26 -14.92 -3.66 21.34
CA SER A 26 -15.42 -2.32 21.68
C SER A 26 -15.91 -1.53 20.45
N THR A 27 -16.16 -2.20 19.32
CA THR A 27 -16.68 -1.55 18.11
C THR A 27 -18.08 -0.98 18.36
N LEU A 28 -18.41 0.11 17.67
CA LEU A 28 -19.74 0.71 17.71
C LEU A 28 -20.71 -0.12 16.85
N ILE A 29 -21.83 -0.54 17.44
CA ILE A 29 -22.81 -1.45 16.81
C ILE A 29 -24.22 -0.84 16.68
N GLN A 30 -24.61 0.12 17.51
CA GLN A 30 -25.99 0.61 17.56
C GLN A 30 -26.10 2.10 17.26
N SER A 31 -27.19 2.46 16.57
CA SER A 31 -27.64 3.84 16.39
C SER A 31 -28.79 4.14 17.35
N HIS A 32 -28.68 5.23 18.13
CA HIS A 32 -29.87 5.94 18.60
C HIS A 32 -30.19 7.08 17.64
N PRO A 33 -31.41 7.65 17.65
CA PRO A 33 -31.74 8.80 16.82
C PRO A 33 -30.76 9.95 17.10
N HIS A 34 -29.96 10.28 16.10
CA HIS A 34 -28.98 11.36 16.16
C HIS A 34 -29.65 12.68 15.77
N HIS A 35 -29.53 13.71 16.62
CA HIS A 35 -29.94 15.06 16.25
C HIS A 35 -28.94 15.66 15.27
N VAL A 36 -29.28 15.67 13.98
CA VAL A 36 -28.41 16.26 12.95
C VAL A 36 -28.34 17.77 13.16
N SER A 37 -27.12 18.29 13.28
CA SER A 37 -26.90 19.73 13.43
C SER A 37 -27.37 20.47 12.16
N PRO A 38 -28.11 21.58 12.27
CA PRO A 38 -28.57 22.34 11.11
C PRO A 38 -27.40 22.95 10.30
N PHE A 39 -26.21 22.99 10.88
CA PHE A 39 -25.02 23.50 10.21
C PHE A 39 -24.40 22.51 9.22
N ILE A 40 -24.86 21.25 9.19
CA ILE A 40 -24.41 20.21 8.26
C ILE A 40 -25.39 20.11 7.08
N LYS A 41 -24.88 20.34 5.87
CA LYS A 41 -25.64 20.36 4.62
C LYS A 41 -25.93 18.98 4.06
N THR A 42 -25.05 18.01 4.33
CA THR A 42 -25.09 16.69 3.72
C THR A 42 -25.56 15.66 4.73
N PRO A 43 -26.56 14.82 4.38
CA PRO A 43 -27.03 13.78 5.29
C PRO A 43 -25.90 12.79 5.58
N LEU A 44 -25.79 12.39 6.84
CA LEU A 44 -24.82 11.40 7.28
C LEU A 44 -25.28 10.00 6.88
N TYR A 45 -24.33 9.16 6.49
CA TYR A 45 -24.57 7.73 6.41
C TYR A 45 -24.81 7.13 7.80
N PRO A 46 -25.53 6.01 7.93
CA PRO A 46 -25.75 5.33 9.21
C PRO A 46 -24.48 5.15 10.06
N HIS A 47 -23.39 4.62 9.49
CA HIS A 47 -22.12 4.44 10.20
C HIS A 47 -21.49 5.77 10.66
N GLN A 48 -21.71 6.86 9.92
CA GLN A 48 -21.21 8.19 10.28
C GLN A 48 -22.00 8.76 11.46
N ALA A 49 -23.34 8.62 11.45
CA ALA A 49 -24.18 9.03 12.57
C ALA A 49 -23.84 8.27 13.86
N ILE A 50 -23.61 6.95 13.75
CA ILE A 50 -23.14 6.10 14.87
C ILE A 50 -21.79 6.60 15.38
N MET A 51 -20.84 6.89 14.50
CA MET A 51 -19.54 7.43 14.88
C MET A 51 -19.66 8.75 15.64
N VAL A 52 -20.44 9.71 15.14
CA VAL A 52 -20.61 11.02 15.79
C VAL A 52 -21.19 10.86 17.20
N GLN A 53 -22.23 10.04 17.36
CA GLN A 53 -22.79 9.75 18.67
C GLN A 53 -21.78 9.07 19.58
N GLY A 54 -21.07 8.05 19.05
CA GLY A 54 -20.01 7.34 19.75
C GLY A 54 -18.94 8.31 20.25
N MET A 55 -18.54 9.29 19.45
CA MET A 55 -17.55 10.30 19.84
C MET A 55 -18.03 11.17 21.02
N HIS A 56 -19.31 11.55 21.07
CA HIS A 56 -19.86 12.28 22.22
C HIS A 56 -19.82 11.43 23.49
N GLN A 57 -20.40 10.23 23.44
CA GLN A 57 -20.42 9.31 24.59
C GLN A 57 -19.00 8.95 25.05
N TYR A 58 -18.10 8.75 24.10
CA TYR A 58 -16.71 8.43 24.34
C TYR A 58 -15.96 9.57 25.04
N LYS A 59 -16.07 10.81 24.53
CA LYS A 59 -15.45 11.99 25.16
C LYS A 59 -15.97 12.15 26.59
N GLU A 60 -17.28 12.01 26.79
CA GLU A 60 -17.88 12.13 28.12
C GLU A 60 -17.37 11.04 29.09
N LYS A 61 -17.31 9.79 28.62
CA LYS A 61 -16.78 8.66 29.40
C LYS A 61 -15.31 8.86 29.77
N MET A 62 -14.48 9.29 28.83
CA MET A 62 -13.04 9.47 29.05
C MET A 62 -12.74 10.62 30.02
N LEU A 63 -13.46 11.74 29.90
CA LEU A 63 -13.31 12.89 30.80
C LEU A 63 -13.89 12.63 32.20
N GLY A 64 -15.08 12.00 32.27
CA GLY A 64 -15.75 11.68 33.53
C GLY A 64 -15.08 10.54 34.31
N GLY A 65 -14.32 9.70 33.62
CA GLY A 65 -13.72 8.51 34.17
C GLY A 65 -14.68 7.33 34.20
N PHE A 66 -14.12 6.12 34.14
CA PHE A 66 -14.87 4.87 34.19
C PHE A 66 -14.06 3.76 34.84
N LEU A 67 -14.74 2.75 35.37
CA LEU A 67 -14.10 1.61 36.02
C LEU A 67 -13.87 0.47 35.01
N VAL A 68 -12.67 -0.11 35.05
CA VAL A 68 -12.32 -1.36 34.37
C VAL A 68 -11.65 -2.30 35.37
N GLY A 69 -12.35 -3.37 35.73
CA GLY A 69 -11.97 -4.19 36.88
C GLY A 69 -11.86 -3.32 38.14
N ASN A 70 -10.68 -3.29 38.74
CA ASN A 70 -10.40 -2.50 39.95
C ASN A 70 -9.65 -1.20 39.65
N GLN A 71 -9.60 -0.75 38.40
CA GLN A 71 -8.92 0.48 38.00
C GLN A 71 -9.92 1.56 37.56
N ALA A 72 -9.73 2.78 38.02
CA ALA A 72 -10.38 3.96 37.48
C ALA A 72 -9.54 4.52 36.33
N ILE A 73 -10.13 4.61 35.14
CA ILE A 73 -9.49 5.11 33.92
C ILE A 73 -10.10 6.45 33.56
N ASN A 74 -9.22 7.46 33.39
CA ASN A 74 -9.55 8.77 32.86
C ASN A 74 -8.58 9.10 31.71
N GLY A 75 -9.03 9.88 30.74
CA GLY A 75 -8.20 10.25 29.60
C GLY A 75 -8.74 11.43 28.82
N LYS A 76 -7.86 12.03 28.00
CA LYS A 76 -8.18 13.18 27.13
C LYS A 76 -7.86 12.88 25.66
N ILE A 77 -7.80 11.61 25.28
CA ILE A 77 -7.35 11.17 23.96
C ILE A 77 -8.35 10.16 23.41
N GLY A 78 -8.67 10.29 22.12
CA GLY A 78 -9.40 9.28 21.35
C GLY A 78 -8.81 9.12 19.95
N ILE A 79 -8.85 7.90 19.44
CA ILE A 79 -8.41 7.54 18.09
C ILE A 79 -9.62 7.12 17.27
N ILE A 80 -9.87 7.78 16.14
CA ILE A 80 -10.90 7.37 15.19
C ILE A 80 -10.27 6.42 14.18
N GLY A 81 -10.54 5.13 14.38
CA GLY A 81 -9.91 4.00 13.70
C GLY A 81 -10.67 3.43 12.51
N ASP A 82 -11.72 4.11 12.02
CA ASP A 82 -12.49 3.66 10.86
C ASP A 82 -11.62 3.55 9.59
N SER A 83 -11.98 2.61 8.72
CA SER A 83 -11.28 2.35 7.46
C SER A 83 -11.27 3.57 6.54
N ASN A 84 -10.37 3.56 5.55
CA ASN A 84 -10.31 4.64 4.57
C ASN A 84 -11.55 4.61 3.68
N GLY A 85 -12.03 5.80 3.30
CA GLY A 85 -13.20 5.94 2.45
C GLY A 85 -14.55 6.01 3.19
N THR A 86 -14.61 5.81 4.51
CA THR A 86 -15.85 5.94 5.34
C THR A 86 -16.29 7.39 5.59
N GLY A 87 -15.55 8.38 5.10
CA GLY A 87 -15.89 9.79 5.29
C GLY A 87 -15.67 10.32 6.71
N LYS A 88 -14.60 9.87 7.38
CA LYS A 88 -14.16 10.34 8.71
C LYS A 88 -14.15 11.87 8.85
N THR A 89 -13.76 12.60 7.79
CA THR A 89 -13.79 14.07 7.73
C THR A 89 -15.19 14.62 7.99
N LEU A 90 -16.22 14.09 7.32
CA LEU A 90 -17.60 14.52 7.50
C LEU A 90 -18.13 14.15 8.90
N SER A 91 -17.79 12.96 9.41
CA SER A 91 -18.12 12.58 10.78
C SER A 91 -17.51 13.56 11.80
N MET A 92 -16.23 13.93 11.64
CA MET A 92 -15.58 14.90 12.52
C MET A 92 -16.21 16.29 12.43
N LEU A 93 -16.50 16.77 11.22
CA LEU A 93 -17.16 18.07 11.03
C LEU A 93 -18.57 18.08 11.64
N SER A 94 -19.33 16.99 11.50
CA SER A 94 -20.64 16.86 12.13
C SER A 94 -20.53 16.82 13.65
N TYR A 95 -19.52 16.15 14.20
CA TYR A 95 -19.25 16.15 15.63
C TYR A 95 -18.92 17.55 16.17
N LEU A 96 -18.10 18.32 15.44
CA LEU A 96 -17.76 19.71 15.79
C LEU A 96 -18.95 20.68 15.64
N ALA A 97 -19.91 20.35 14.77
CA ALA A 97 -21.16 21.10 14.58
C ALA A 97 -22.22 20.83 15.66
N SER A 98 -22.11 19.69 16.36
CA SER A 98 -23.06 19.27 17.38
C SER A 98 -22.87 20.05 18.69
N TYR A 99 -23.93 20.09 19.50
CA TYR A 99 -24.01 20.86 20.73
C TYR A 99 -22.86 20.57 21.71
N ARG A 100 -22.33 21.63 22.34
CA ARG A 100 -21.23 21.59 23.31
C ARG A 100 -21.76 21.74 24.75
N PRO A 101 -21.94 20.65 25.52
CA PRO A 101 -22.02 20.82 26.96
C PRO A 101 -20.65 21.30 27.47
N ILE A 102 -20.62 22.41 28.21
CA ILE A 102 -19.42 22.87 28.91
C ILE A 102 -19.06 21.78 29.91
N ARG A 103 -17.87 21.19 29.78
CA ARG A 103 -17.38 20.19 30.73
C ARG A 103 -15.95 20.49 31.11
N MET A 104 -15.70 20.26 32.38
CA MET A 104 -14.40 20.40 33.00
C MET A 104 -13.55 19.19 32.63
N SER A 105 -12.28 19.40 32.28
CA SER A 105 -11.34 18.29 32.19
C SER A 105 -10.51 18.18 33.45
N THR A 106 -10.08 16.98 33.75
CA THR A 106 -9.24 16.68 34.91
C THR A 106 -7.86 16.25 34.45
N GLU A 107 -6.82 16.89 35.00
CA GLU A 107 -5.42 16.54 34.75
C GLU A 107 -4.75 16.21 36.07
N LEU A 108 -3.86 15.20 36.09
CA LEU A 108 -3.07 14.95 37.29
C LEU A 108 -2.19 16.17 37.56
N THR A 109 -2.27 16.74 38.77
CA THR A 109 -1.42 17.88 39.12
C THR A 109 0.05 17.48 39.13
N SER A 110 0.95 18.38 38.73
CA SER A 110 2.40 18.13 38.73
C SER A 110 2.98 17.83 40.12
N HIS A 111 2.26 18.20 41.18
CA HIS A 111 2.63 17.95 42.58
C HIS A 111 2.02 16.66 43.15
N SER A 112 1.24 15.92 42.35
CA SER A 112 0.70 14.63 42.74
C SER A 112 1.81 13.58 42.90
N SER A 113 1.63 12.70 43.89
CA SER A 113 2.44 11.51 44.15
C SER A 113 1.56 10.26 44.16
N THR A 114 2.19 9.08 44.14
CA THR A 114 1.47 7.80 44.18
C THR A 114 0.50 7.66 45.36
N TYR A 115 0.84 8.26 46.51
CA TYR A 115 0.04 8.15 47.75
C TYR A 115 -0.80 9.39 48.07
N PHE A 116 -0.57 10.49 47.36
CA PHE A 116 -1.32 11.74 47.52
C PHE A 116 -1.37 12.45 46.17
N PHE A 117 -2.49 12.31 45.49
CA PHE A 117 -2.71 12.88 44.16
C PHE A 117 -4.00 13.70 44.12
N SER A 118 -4.00 14.70 43.27
CA SER A 118 -5.16 15.54 43.00
C SER A 118 -5.30 15.75 41.51
N HIS A 119 -6.54 15.94 41.08
CA HIS A 119 -6.84 16.31 39.72
C HIS A 119 -7.16 17.80 39.66
N GLU A 120 -6.43 18.52 38.82
CA GLU A 120 -6.78 19.91 38.49
C GLU A 120 -8.04 19.89 37.63
N ILE A 121 -9.09 20.54 38.11
CA ILE A 121 -10.34 20.72 37.37
C ILE A 121 -10.20 21.98 36.53
N ARG A 122 -10.02 21.82 35.22
CA ARG A 122 -9.95 22.94 34.28
C ARG A 122 -11.31 23.17 33.63
N SER A 123 -11.88 24.35 33.89
CA SER A 123 -13.02 24.87 33.13
C SER A 123 -12.51 25.75 31.99
N LEU A 124 -13.01 25.53 30.77
CA LEU A 124 -12.62 26.33 29.61
C LEU A 124 -13.02 27.81 29.80
N SER A 125 -12.11 28.70 29.42
CA SER A 125 -12.41 30.12 29.28
C SER A 125 -13.35 30.40 28.10
N THR A 126 -13.96 31.59 28.09
CA THR A 126 -14.74 32.10 26.94
C THR A 126 -13.88 32.33 25.68
N GLN A 127 -12.56 32.16 25.77
CA GLN A 127 -11.60 32.40 24.68
C GLN A 127 -11.11 31.10 24.01
N SER A 128 -11.86 30.01 24.15
CA SER A 128 -11.50 28.70 23.62
C SER A 128 -12.02 28.44 22.21
N THR A 129 -11.23 27.72 21.41
CA THR A 129 -11.63 27.25 20.08
C THR A 129 -11.06 25.87 19.78
N ASN A 130 -11.38 25.26 18.64
CA ASN A 130 -10.79 23.97 18.25
C ASN A 130 -9.68 24.17 17.21
N LEU A 131 -8.75 23.22 17.15
CA LEU A 131 -7.65 23.19 16.20
C LEU A 131 -7.73 21.92 15.36
N ILE A 132 -7.66 22.04 14.04
CA ILE A 132 -7.52 20.93 13.10
C ILE A 132 -6.15 21.04 12.42
N ILE A 133 -5.31 20.03 12.62
CA ILE A 133 -3.99 19.90 12.00
C ILE A 133 -4.07 18.81 10.94
N VAL A 134 -3.76 19.17 9.69
CA VAL A 134 -3.84 18.26 8.54
C VAL A 134 -2.50 18.18 7.81
N PRO A 135 -2.20 17.08 7.10
CA PRO A 135 -1.10 17.06 6.14
C PRO A 135 -1.24 18.20 5.13
N HIS A 136 -0.13 18.87 4.78
CA HIS A 136 -0.17 20.01 3.87
C HIS A 136 -0.79 19.70 2.50
N SER A 137 -0.70 18.44 2.01
CA SER A 137 -1.36 18.00 0.77
C SER A 137 -2.89 17.94 0.86
N LEU A 138 -3.45 17.77 2.07
CA LEU A 138 -4.88 17.64 2.29
C LEU A 138 -5.55 18.97 2.67
N PHE A 139 -4.79 20.05 2.86
CA PHE A 139 -5.33 21.34 3.29
C PHE A 139 -6.44 21.87 2.37
N GLY A 140 -6.18 21.90 1.06
CA GLY A 140 -7.19 22.32 0.08
C GLY A 140 -8.40 21.38 0.01
N GLN A 141 -8.19 20.07 0.20
CA GLN A 141 -9.28 19.09 0.27
C GLN A 141 -10.16 19.37 1.49
N TRP A 142 -9.59 19.61 2.67
CA TRP A 142 -10.33 19.98 3.87
C TRP A 142 -11.14 21.27 3.69
N GLN A 143 -10.57 22.30 3.06
CA GLN A 143 -11.32 23.53 2.75
C GLN A 143 -12.54 23.24 1.85
N ASN A 144 -12.37 22.43 0.81
CA ASN A 144 -13.46 22.05 -0.08
C ASN A 144 -14.55 21.24 0.65
N GLU A 145 -14.16 20.28 1.49
CA GLU A 145 -15.08 19.46 2.28
C GLU A 145 -15.90 20.33 3.26
N ILE A 146 -15.25 21.25 3.97
CA ILE A 146 -15.92 22.19 4.88
C ILE A 146 -16.95 23.04 4.12
N GLN A 147 -16.55 23.63 2.99
CA GLN A 147 -17.42 24.50 2.18
C GLN A 147 -18.61 23.75 1.58
N LYS A 148 -18.36 22.54 1.08
CA LYS A 148 -19.36 21.68 0.43
C LYS A 148 -20.37 21.14 1.43
N HIS A 149 -19.91 20.65 2.57
CA HIS A 149 -20.74 19.86 3.48
C HIS A 149 -21.24 20.62 4.71
N THR A 150 -20.73 21.82 4.99
CA THR A 150 -21.08 22.55 6.22
C THR A 150 -21.31 24.05 5.98
N THR A 151 -21.86 24.72 7.00
CA THR A 151 -21.95 26.19 7.12
C THR A 151 -21.13 26.71 8.32
N LEU A 152 -20.26 25.87 8.89
CA LEU A 152 -19.45 26.24 10.05
C LEU A 152 -18.44 27.34 9.70
N SER A 153 -18.26 28.29 10.62
CA SER A 153 -17.24 29.33 10.47
C SER A 153 -15.88 28.77 10.86
N TYR A 154 -14.84 29.03 10.07
CA TYR A 154 -13.49 28.56 10.36
C TYR A 154 -12.42 29.55 9.93
N THR A 155 -11.28 29.50 10.61
CA THR A 155 -10.10 30.30 10.26
C THR A 155 -9.05 29.40 9.62
N ALA A 156 -8.77 29.59 8.34
CA ALA A 156 -7.75 28.85 7.60
C ALA A 156 -6.38 29.54 7.73
N ILE A 157 -5.36 28.82 8.21
CA ILE A 157 -3.98 29.31 8.34
C ILE A 157 -3.04 28.28 7.70
N GLU A 158 -2.75 28.47 6.42
CA GLU A 158 -1.87 27.57 5.66
C GLU A 158 -0.39 27.87 5.87
N THR A 159 -0.05 29.17 5.93
CA THR A 159 1.33 29.65 5.95
C THR A 159 1.57 30.64 7.09
N ARG A 160 2.81 30.69 7.57
CA ARG A 160 3.25 31.61 8.63
C ARG A 160 2.94 33.08 8.31
N ARG A 161 2.94 33.47 7.03
CA ARG A 161 2.70 34.86 6.62
C ARG A 161 1.30 35.37 6.98
N MET A 162 0.35 34.45 7.19
CA MET A 162 -1.02 34.76 7.58
C MET A 162 -1.15 35.08 9.08
N ILE A 163 -0.14 34.76 9.90
CA ILE A 163 -0.15 34.97 11.34
C ILE A 163 0.39 36.38 11.62
N LYS A 164 -0.51 37.37 11.65
CA LYS A 164 -0.18 38.78 11.89
C LYS A 164 -1.31 39.50 12.63
N GLY A 165 -0.92 40.47 13.46
CA GLY A 165 -1.84 41.40 14.13
C GLY A 165 -2.69 40.74 15.22
N THR A 166 -3.58 41.52 15.82
CA THR A 166 -4.55 41.08 16.83
C THR A 166 -5.88 40.64 16.22
N ASP A 167 -6.20 41.10 15.00
CA ASP A 167 -7.45 40.77 14.30
C ASP A 167 -7.60 39.26 14.06
N LEU A 168 -6.48 38.57 13.82
CA LEU A 168 -6.48 37.12 13.67
C LEU A 168 -6.89 36.41 14.97
N ALA A 169 -6.44 36.87 16.13
CA ALA A 169 -6.79 36.29 17.41
C ALA A 169 -8.30 36.37 17.66
N GLU A 170 -8.89 37.55 17.42
CA GLU A 170 -10.33 37.75 17.54
C GLU A 170 -11.10 36.88 16.52
N LYS A 171 -10.60 36.79 15.28
CA LYS A 171 -11.19 35.89 14.28
C LYS A 171 -11.13 34.42 14.71
N MET A 172 -10.02 33.96 15.29
CA MET A 172 -9.86 32.59 15.79
C MET A 172 -10.89 32.30 16.88
N LYS A 173 -11.06 33.21 17.85
CA LYS A 173 -12.03 33.11 18.95
C LYS A 173 -13.48 33.06 18.48
N HIS A 174 -13.83 33.79 17.42
CA HIS A 174 -15.19 33.84 16.88
C HIS A 174 -15.54 32.72 15.88
N THR A 175 -14.56 31.88 15.52
CA THR A 175 -14.79 30.74 14.61
C THR A 175 -14.97 29.43 15.35
N ASN A 176 -15.69 28.48 14.75
CA ASN A 176 -15.90 27.15 15.34
C ASN A 176 -14.58 26.38 15.53
N PHE A 177 -13.63 26.56 14.61
CA PHE A 177 -12.31 25.94 14.64
C PHE A 177 -11.29 26.66 13.73
N VAL A 178 -10.01 26.41 13.99
CA VAL A 178 -8.87 26.85 13.20
C VAL A 178 -8.31 25.66 12.42
N LEU A 179 -8.14 25.82 11.10
CA LEU A 179 -7.56 24.80 10.23
C LEU A 179 -6.12 25.20 9.87
N THR A 180 -5.16 24.31 10.15
CA THR A 180 -3.74 24.54 9.85
C THR A 180 -3.05 23.29 9.29
N THR A 181 -1.84 23.46 8.78
CA THR A 181 -1.04 22.35 8.23
C THR A 181 0.00 21.86 9.24
N ASN A 182 0.46 20.62 9.07
CA ASN A 182 1.60 20.07 9.82
C ASN A 182 2.91 20.88 9.67
N LYS A 183 3.03 21.75 8.66
CA LYS A 183 4.17 22.67 8.50
C LYS A 183 3.99 24.01 9.22
N CYS A 184 2.76 24.40 9.54
CA CYS A 184 2.45 25.71 10.10
C CYS A 184 1.93 25.66 11.54
N TYR A 185 1.49 24.49 12.03
CA TYR A 185 0.84 24.36 13.34
C TYR A 185 1.69 24.88 14.50
N ARG A 186 3.02 24.71 14.45
CA ARG A 186 3.95 25.25 15.45
C ARG A 186 3.74 26.75 15.67
N HIS A 187 3.69 27.51 14.59
CA HIS A 187 3.52 28.96 14.66
C HIS A 187 2.12 29.35 15.10
N VAL A 188 1.10 28.55 14.75
CA VAL A 188 -0.27 28.73 15.24
C VAL A 188 -0.32 28.50 16.75
N GLN A 189 0.37 27.47 17.26
CA GLN A 189 0.48 27.18 18.69
C GLN A 189 1.20 28.31 19.44
N GLU A 190 2.36 28.75 18.95
CA GLU A 190 3.13 29.86 19.52
C GLU A 190 2.28 31.14 19.60
N TYR A 191 1.54 31.45 18.54
CA TYR A 191 0.64 32.61 18.50
C TYR A 191 -0.56 32.46 19.44
N ALA A 192 -1.20 31.29 19.48
CA ALA A 192 -2.31 31.02 20.40
C ALA A 192 -1.88 31.19 21.86
N THR A 193 -0.71 30.69 22.25
CA THR A 193 -0.15 30.89 23.59
C THR A 193 0.10 32.37 23.90
N GLN A 194 0.63 33.14 22.95
CA GLN A 194 0.84 34.59 23.12
C GLN A 194 -0.47 35.35 23.33
N GLN A 195 -1.55 34.92 22.65
CA GLN A 195 -2.86 35.56 22.69
C GLN A 195 -3.79 34.93 23.75
N GLN A 196 -3.28 34.03 24.59
CA GLN A 196 -4.04 33.32 25.63
C GLN A 196 -5.25 32.56 25.08
N ILE A 197 -5.13 32.01 23.87
CA ILE A 197 -6.15 31.16 23.24
C ILE A 197 -5.91 29.72 23.68
N GLU A 198 -6.94 29.10 24.25
CA GLU A 198 -6.94 27.70 24.67
C GLU A 198 -7.64 26.81 23.64
N TRP A 199 -7.14 25.59 23.47
CA TRP A 199 -7.79 24.61 22.60
C TRP A 199 -8.80 23.77 23.39
N ASP A 200 -10.09 23.84 23.04
CA ASP A 200 -11.07 22.85 23.52
C ASP A 200 -10.68 21.48 22.96
N GLN A 201 -10.52 21.39 21.64
CA GLN A 201 -10.20 20.14 20.98
C GLN A 201 -9.10 20.33 19.95
N VAL A 202 -8.14 19.41 19.95
CA VAL A 202 -7.15 19.28 18.89
C VAL A 202 -7.49 18.04 18.08
N ILE A 203 -7.56 18.19 16.77
CA ILE A 203 -7.81 17.12 15.82
C ILE A 203 -6.58 17.00 14.92
N ILE A 204 -6.01 15.81 14.85
CA ILE A 204 -4.88 15.51 13.97
C ILE A 204 -5.32 14.47 12.95
N ASP A 205 -5.36 14.86 11.68
CA ASP A 205 -5.68 13.97 10.57
C ASP A 205 -4.45 13.18 10.10
N GLU A 206 -4.68 11.96 9.59
CA GLU A 206 -3.63 11.01 9.19
C GLU A 206 -2.56 10.80 10.29
N ALA A 207 -2.99 10.72 11.55
CA ALA A 207 -2.15 10.80 12.76
C ALA A 207 -0.96 9.82 12.83
N SER A 208 -1.03 8.66 12.17
CA SER A 208 0.08 7.71 12.13
C SER A 208 1.19 8.11 11.14
N SER A 209 0.84 8.82 10.07
CA SER A 209 1.75 9.15 8.96
C SER A 209 2.16 10.62 8.92
N ILE A 210 1.37 11.52 9.51
CA ILE A 210 1.66 12.94 9.59
C ILE A 210 2.95 13.18 10.36
N TYR A 211 3.82 14.05 9.81
CA TYR A 211 5.08 14.44 10.46
C TYR A 211 4.90 15.70 11.31
N LEU A 212 5.25 15.60 12.59
CA LEU A 212 5.25 16.60 13.64
C LEU A 212 6.61 16.53 14.34
N ASN A 213 7.28 17.67 14.52
CA ASN A 213 8.65 17.66 15.04
C ASN A 213 8.62 17.47 16.57
N SER A 214 9.51 16.64 17.10
CA SER A 214 9.63 16.41 18.55
C SER A 214 10.04 17.64 19.35
N SER A 215 10.63 18.64 18.69
CA SER A 215 11.04 19.91 19.28
C SER A 215 9.97 21.01 19.20
N ASP A 216 8.79 20.70 18.64
CA ASP A 216 7.67 21.63 18.60
C ASP A 216 6.99 21.74 19.98
N PRO A 217 6.38 22.91 20.30
CA PRO A 217 5.78 23.13 21.60
C PRO A 217 4.66 22.11 21.87
N PRO A 218 4.50 21.67 23.13
CA PRO A 218 3.41 20.76 23.49
C PRO A 218 2.07 21.44 23.27
N LEU A 219 1.10 20.68 22.80
CA LEU A 219 -0.27 21.14 22.62
C LEU A 219 -1.01 21.00 23.95
N GLN A 220 -1.64 22.09 24.40
CA GLN A 220 -2.53 22.08 25.56
C GLN A 220 -3.97 22.01 25.07
N PHE A 221 -4.75 21.03 25.54
CA PHE A 221 -6.10 20.78 25.05
C PHE A 221 -6.99 20.17 26.14
N GLN A 222 -8.31 20.31 25.99
CA GLN A 222 -9.26 19.53 26.80
C GLN A 222 -9.44 18.12 26.25
N PHE A 223 -9.35 17.96 24.93
CA PHE A 223 -9.41 16.66 24.27
C PHE A 223 -8.61 16.60 22.97
N LEU A 224 -7.98 15.47 22.69
CA LEU A 224 -7.22 15.19 21.48
C LEU A 224 -7.87 14.05 20.69
N TRP A 225 -8.22 14.33 19.43
CA TRP A 225 -8.67 13.34 18.47
C TRP A 225 -7.57 13.04 17.45
N LEU A 226 -7.20 11.78 17.33
CA LEU A 226 -6.28 11.27 16.31
C LEU A 226 -7.09 10.50 15.26
N MET A 227 -7.12 10.99 14.03
CA MET A 227 -7.84 10.33 12.94
C MET A 227 -6.85 9.55 12.08
N THR A 228 -7.01 8.23 11.98
CA THR A 228 -6.22 7.40 11.06
C THR A 228 -6.85 6.02 10.91
N HIS A 229 -6.83 5.47 9.69
CA HIS A 229 -7.16 4.06 9.49
C HIS A 229 -6.07 3.13 10.05
N ASN A 230 -4.82 3.57 10.01
CA ASN A 230 -3.68 2.80 10.46
C ASN A 230 -3.39 3.12 11.94
N TRP A 231 -4.29 2.70 12.82
CA TRP A 231 -4.29 3.07 14.24
C TRP A 231 -3.42 2.15 15.13
N ILE A 232 -3.08 0.95 14.68
CA ILE A 232 -2.24 -0.01 15.44
C ILE A 232 -0.91 0.63 15.91
N PRO A 233 -0.18 1.43 15.11
CA PRO A 233 1.06 2.09 15.55
C PRO A 233 0.88 3.10 16.68
N LEU A 234 -0.35 3.58 16.91
CA LEU A 234 -0.66 4.48 18.03
C LEU A 234 -0.87 3.71 19.35
N LEU A 235 -1.04 2.38 19.31
CA LEU A 235 -1.17 1.53 20.50
C LEU A 235 0.13 0.84 20.91
N PHE A 236 1.03 0.60 19.96
CA PHE A 236 2.24 -0.18 20.21
C PHE A 236 3.49 0.61 19.84
N LYS A 237 4.41 0.74 20.80
CA LYS A 237 5.74 1.35 20.57
C LYS A 237 6.52 0.62 19.47
N ASN A 238 6.38 -0.70 19.41
CA ASN A 238 6.88 -1.53 18.30
C ASN A 238 5.69 -2.26 17.63
N PRO A 239 5.12 -1.68 16.57
CA PRO A 239 3.95 -2.21 15.88
C PRO A 239 4.26 -3.31 14.86
N LEU A 240 5.38 -4.03 15.02
CA LEU A 240 5.64 -5.26 14.27
C LEU A 240 4.78 -6.41 14.82
N ILE A 241 3.96 -7.02 13.97
CA ILE A 241 3.06 -8.12 14.35
C ILE A 241 3.16 -9.27 13.34
N MET A 242 3.56 -10.44 13.83
CA MET A 242 3.42 -11.70 13.10
C MET A 242 2.04 -12.27 13.38
N LYS A 243 1.15 -12.30 12.40
CA LYS A 243 -0.24 -12.73 12.63
C LYS A 243 -0.33 -14.18 13.10
N SER A 244 0.52 -15.05 12.56
CA SER A 244 0.62 -16.46 12.97
C SER A 244 0.93 -16.64 14.46
N ASN A 245 1.83 -15.81 15.01
CA ASN A 245 2.19 -15.87 16.43
C ASN A 245 1.01 -15.49 17.32
N LEU A 246 0.24 -14.47 16.94
CA LEU A 246 -0.97 -14.07 17.65
C LEU A 246 -2.08 -15.12 17.50
N TYR A 247 -2.25 -15.67 16.31
CA TYR A 247 -3.24 -16.71 16.04
C TYR A 247 -2.99 -18.01 16.84
N PHE A 248 -1.72 -18.34 17.10
CA PHE A 248 -1.38 -19.47 17.97
C PHE A 248 -1.85 -19.28 19.42
N LEU A 249 -1.98 -18.04 19.87
CA LEU A 249 -2.45 -17.69 21.22
C LEU A 249 -3.97 -17.53 21.31
N ARG A 250 -4.72 -17.74 20.22
CA ARG A 250 -6.18 -17.51 20.16
C ARG A 250 -6.95 -18.30 21.21
N ASP A 251 -6.51 -19.50 21.58
CA ASP A 251 -7.25 -20.37 22.50
C ASP A 251 -7.26 -19.82 23.95
N ARG A 252 -6.45 -18.77 24.22
CA ARG A 252 -6.37 -18.09 25.53
C ARG A 252 -7.36 -16.93 25.68
N VAL A 253 -8.02 -16.51 24.60
CA VAL A 253 -8.92 -15.35 24.60
C VAL A 253 -10.16 -15.68 23.79
N GLN A 254 -11.33 -15.18 24.20
CA GLN A 254 -12.51 -15.24 23.33
C GLN A 254 -12.33 -14.24 22.17
N LEU A 255 -11.86 -14.75 21.04
CA LEU A 255 -11.47 -13.93 19.89
C LEU A 255 -12.68 -13.39 19.13
N HIS A 256 -12.67 -12.10 18.81
CA HIS A 256 -13.68 -11.46 17.98
C HIS A 256 -13.59 -11.98 16.53
N PRO A 257 -14.72 -12.25 15.84
CA PRO A 257 -14.72 -12.74 14.45
C PRO A 257 -13.89 -11.91 13.48
N ASP A 258 -14.09 -10.58 13.45
CA ASP A 258 -13.31 -9.69 12.57
C ASP A 258 -11.80 -9.70 12.85
N LEU A 259 -11.38 -9.91 14.11
CA LEU A 259 -9.96 -10.05 14.43
C LEU A 259 -9.44 -11.41 13.97
N ALA A 260 -10.24 -12.48 14.10
CA ALA A 260 -9.89 -13.80 13.60
C ALA A 260 -9.68 -13.78 12.08
N GLU A 261 -10.58 -13.13 11.34
CA GLU A 261 -10.44 -12.92 9.89
C GLU A 261 -9.17 -12.14 9.56
N TRP A 262 -8.91 -11.04 10.29
CA TRP A 262 -7.69 -10.25 10.09
C TRP A 262 -6.42 -11.07 10.37
N LEU A 263 -6.41 -11.95 11.37
CA LEU A 263 -5.28 -12.82 11.69
C LEU A 263 -5.06 -13.93 10.65
N LEU A 264 -6.14 -14.39 10.00
CA LEU A 264 -6.11 -15.45 9.00
C LEU A 264 -5.79 -14.96 7.58
N ASP A 265 -5.85 -13.65 7.34
CA ASP A 265 -5.50 -13.06 6.04
C ASP A 265 -4.04 -13.33 5.66
N GLN A 266 -3.87 -14.30 4.75
CA GLN A 266 -2.58 -14.75 4.23
C GLN A 266 -1.93 -13.77 3.26
N SER A 267 -2.67 -12.78 2.74
CA SER A 267 -2.08 -11.77 1.86
C SER A 267 -1.11 -10.85 2.62
N THR A 268 -1.21 -10.81 3.94
CA THR A 268 -0.42 -9.93 4.82
C THR A 268 0.05 -10.68 6.08
N PRO A 269 0.93 -11.69 5.95
CA PRO A 269 1.31 -12.56 7.08
C PRO A 269 2.02 -11.79 8.21
N GLN A 270 2.70 -10.72 7.84
CA GLN A 270 3.39 -9.77 8.71
C GLN A 270 2.79 -8.40 8.54
N TYR A 271 2.39 -7.80 9.67
CA TYR A 271 1.98 -6.40 9.73
C TYR A 271 3.15 -5.55 10.24
N GLU A 272 3.53 -4.55 9.45
CA GLU A 272 4.53 -3.54 9.80
C GLU A 272 3.89 -2.16 9.66
N GLY A 273 3.58 -1.55 10.79
CA GLY A 273 3.15 -0.15 10.81
C GLY A 273 4.30 0.77 11.18
N THR A 274 4.31 1.98 10.64
CA THR A 274 5.26 3.02 11.07
C THR A 274 4.53 4.18 11.71
N LEU A 275 5.05 4.69 12.82
CA LEU A 275 4.59 5.93 13.44
C LEU A 275 5.60 7.05 13.16
N THR A 276 5.32 7.85 12.12
CA THR A 276 6.22 8.91 11.64
C THR A 276 6.61 9.89 12.74
N SER A 277 5.65 10.29 13.56
CA SER A 277 5.82 11.27 14.65
C SER A 277 5.96 10.63 16.03
N SER A 278 6.54 9.43 16.11
CA SER A 278 6.66 8.68 17.37
C SER A 278 7.30 9.48 18.51
N SER A 279 8.32 10.29 18.20
CA SER A 279 9.00 11.10 19.21
C SER A 279 8.16 12.27 19.75
N PHE A 280 7.23 12.80 18.96
CA PHE A 280 6.27 13.82 19.41
C PHE A 280 5.11 13.16 20.17
N LEU A 281 4.55 12.08 19.60
CA LEU A 281 3.36 11.42 20.14
C LEU A 281 3.61 10.60 21.41
N LYS A 282 4.86 10.19 21.70
CA LYS A 282 5.20 9.49 22.95
C LYS A 282 4.85 10.26 24.22
N ALA A 283 4.74 11.59 24.14
CA ALA A 283 4.36 12.41 25.28
C ALA A 283 2.86 12.30 25.62
N TYR A 284 2.04 11.87 24.65
CA TYR A 284 0.59 11.80 24.78
C TYR A 284 0.10 10.34 24.88
N LEU A 285 0.71 9.40 24.16
CA LEU A 285 0.19 8.05 24.01
C LEU A 285 0.62 7.09 25.14
N PRO A 286 -0.33 6.36 25.75
CA PRO A 286 -0.04 5.45 26.85
C PRO A 286 0.42 4.06 26.36
N PHE A 287 1.56 3.99 25.66
CA PHE A 287 2.05 2.77 24.99
C PHE A 287 2.24 1.55 25.91
N LEU A 288 2.41 1.76 27.21
CA LEU A 288 2.64 0.71 28.21
C LEU A 288 1.39 0.41 29.05
N HIS A 289 0.29 1.14 28.86
CA HIS A 289 -0.91 0.94 29.66
C HIS A 289 -1.66 -0.32 29.18
N PRO A 290 -2.05 -1.25 30.07
CA PRO A 290 -2.70 -2.50 29.67
C PRO A 290 -4.06 -2.26 28.99
N TYR A 291 -4.78 -1.23 29.43
CA TYR A 291 -6.08 -0.85 28.87
C TYR A 291 -6.01 0.20 27.76
N ARG A 292 -4.87 0.32 27.07
CA ARG A 292 -4.74 1.26 25.95
C ARG A 292 -5.67 0.95 24.78
N GLY A 293 -6.20 -0.26 24.65
CA GLY A 293 -7.24 -0.58 23.64
C GLY A 293 -8.47 0.35 23.73
N TYR A 294 -8.80 0.86 24.92
CA TYR A 294 -9.90 1.80 25.13
C TYR A 294 -9.69 3.16 24.47
N ILE A 295 -8.47 3.50 23.99
CA ILE A 295 -8.27 4.77 23.28
C ILE A 295 -8.80 4.76 21.84
N VAL A 296 -9.19 3.60 21.30
CA VAL A 296 -9.66 3.46 19.91
C VAL A 296 -11.19 3.39 19.85
N LEU A 297 -11.75 4.21 18.96
CA LEU A 297 -13.15 4.24 18.59
C LEU A 297 -13.28 3.89 17.10
N ARG A 298 -14.05 2.86 16.78
CA ARG A 298 -14.32 2.42 15.40
C ARG A 298 -15.69 1.77 15.30
N ASN A 299 -16.32 1.89 14.13
CA ASN A 299 -17.50 1.11 13.77
C ASN A 299 -17.12 -0.36 13.51
N SER A 300 -18.11 -1.26 13.67
CA SER A 300 -17.96 -2.65 13.24
C SER A 300 -17.85 -2.74 11.71
N ASN A 301 -17.15 -3.77 11.21
CA ASN A 301 -17.01 -3.96 9.77
C ASN A 301 -18.37 -4.19 9.09
N GLU A 302 -19.27 -4.91 9.75
CA GLU A 302 -20.63 -5.19 9.28
C GLU A 302 -21.43 -3.90 9.04
N ILE A 303 -21.38 -2.93 9.96
CA ILE A 303 -22.09 -1.66 9.82
C ILE A 303 -21.51 -0.81 8.72
N ILE A 304 -20.19 -0.79 8.57
CA ILE A 304 -19.54 -0.09 7.48
C ILE A 304 -19.98 -0.69 6.13
N GLN A 305 -19.97 -2.01 5.99
CA GLN A 305 -20.34 -2.69 4.75
C GLN A 305 -21.81 -2.46 4.40
N THR A 306 -22.72 -2.68 5.36
CA THR A 306 -24.17 -2.47 5.17
C THR A 306 -24.51 -1.01 4.89
N SER A 307 -23.78 -0.07 5.50
CA SER A 307 -24.03 1.36 5.32
C SER A 307 -23.45 1.92 4.02
N LEU A 308 -22.31 1.43 3.55
CA LEU A 308 -21.63 1.98 2.37
C LEU A 308 -22.15 1.38 1.05
N GLN A 309 -22.55 0.10 1.07
CA GLN A 309 -23.01 -0.65 -0.12
C GLN A 309 -22.10 -0.45 -1.34
N LEU A 310 -20.77 -0.47 -1.11
CA LEU A 310 -19.81 -0.27 -2.17
C LEU A 310 -19.83 -1.43 -3.17
N PRO A 311 -19.68 -1.17 -4.48
CA PRO A 311 -19.54 -2.22 -5.49
C PRO A 311 -18.37 -3.15 -5.17
N SER A 312 -18.49 -4.44 -5.50
CA SER A 312 -17.42 -5.40 -5.28
C SER A 312 -16.16 -5.04 -6.07
N ILE A 313 -15.01 -5.39 -5.50
CA ILE A 313 -13.71 -5.28 -6.17
C ILE A 313 -13.48 -6.56 -6.97
N GLN A 314 -13.18 -6.41 -8.25
CA GLN A 314 -12.78 -7.51 -9.13
C GLN A 314 -11.26 -7.60 -9.12
N MET A 315 -10.70 -8.74 -8.70
CA MET A 315 -9.26 -8.94 -8.56
C MET A 315 -8.83 -10.02 -9.57
N ASP A 316 -8.02 -9.64 -10.55
CA ASP A 316 -7.49 -10.58 -11.55
C ASP A 316 -5.95 -10.52 -11.60
N THR A 317 -5.33 -11.67 -11.88
CA THR A 317 -3.89 -11.76 -12.15
C THR A 317 -3.67 -12.06 -13.61
N LEU A 318 -3.04 -11.13 -14.32
CA LEU A 318 -2.71 -11.26 -15.73
C LEU A 318 -1.27 -11.77 -15.86
N LEU A 319 -1.14 -12.97 -16.41
CA LEU A 319 0.16 -13.55 -16.74
C LEU A 319 0.77 -12.82 -17.93
N CYS A 320 2.03 -12.44 -17.83
CA CYS A 320 2.77 -11.66 -18.82
C CYS A 320 4.07 -12.39 -19.17
N ARG A 321 4.54 -12.24 -20.41
CA ARG A 321 5.84 -12.76 -20.84
C ARG A 321 6.96 -12.17 -19.98
N PRO A 322 7.79 -13.00 -19.32
CA PRO A 322 8.93 -12.51 -18.56
C PRO A 322 10.01 -12.00 -19.51
N ASN A 323 10.61 -10.85 -19.20
CA ASN A 323 11.77 -10.33 -19.92
C ASN A 323 13.04 -10.86 -19.24
N ILE A 324 13.55 -11.99 -19.72
CA ILE A 324 14.69 -12.69 -19.12
C ILE A 324 15.90 -12.60 -20.02
N THR A 325 17.05 -12.28 -19.45
CA THR A 325 18.36 -12.48 -20.08
C THR A 325 19.11 -13.62 -19.42
N LEU A 326 20.08 -14.20 -20.14
CA LEU A 326 20.96 -15.23 -19.59
C LEU A 326 21.73 -14.71 -18.36
N ASN A 327 22.16 -13.45 -18.39
CA ASN A 327 22.83 -12.79 -17.28
C ASN A 327 21.91 -12.66 -16.06
N SER A 328 20.64 -12.28 -16.24
CA SER A 328 19.69 -12.19 -15.13
C SER A 328 19.42 -13.54 -14.46
N LEU A 329 19.34 -14.63 -15.23
CA LEU A 329 19.23 -15.99 -14.67
C LEU A 329 20.49 -16.38 -13.91
N MET A 330 21.68 -16.08 -14.44
CA MET A 330 22.92 -16.37 -13.73
C MET A 330 22.97 -15.61 -12.40
N SER A 331 22.72 -14.31 -12.41
CA SER A 331 22.70 -13.49 -11.18
C SER A 331 21.70 -14.03 -10.17
N PHE A 332 20.52 -14.48 -10.61
CA PHE A 332 19.51 -15.09 -9.73
C PHE A 332 20.04 -16.32 -8.98
N TYR A 333 20.72 -17.24 -9.65
CA TYR A 333 21.29 -18.43 -9.03
C TYR A 333 22.51 -18.11 -8.14
N LEU A 334 23.39 -17.22 -8.60
CA LEU A 334 24.57 -16.78 -7.86
C LEU A 334 24.21 -16.11 -6.53
N VAL A 335 23.27 -15.16 -6.54
CA VAL A 335 22.84 -14.45 -5.32
C VAL A 335 22.25 -15.40 -4.27
N ARG A 336 21.61 -16.48 -4.72
CA ARG A 336 20.99 -17.48 -3.83
C ARG A 336 21.94 -18.59 -3.38
N ASN A 337 23.20 -18.60 -3.84
CA ASN A 337 24.14 -19.71 -3.64
C ASN A 337 23.51 -21.07 -3.99
N ARG A 338 22.74 -21.13 -5.07
CA ARG A 338 22.08 -22.36 -5.54
C ARG A 338 22.62 -22.74 -6.90
N ASP A 339 22.92 -24.03 -7.07
CA ASP A 339 23.18 -24.56 -8.39
C ASP A 339 21.93 -24.45 -9.29
N PRO A 340 22.09 -24.17 -10.59
CA PRO A 340 20.98 -24.13 -11.54
C PRO A 340 20.36 -25.52 -11.72
N HIS A 341 19.40 -25.86 -10.86
CA HIS A 341 18.61 -27.08 -10.95
C HIS A 341 17.40 -26.84 -11.87
N ILE A 342 17.61 -27.04 -13.17
CA ILE A 342 16.57 -26.84 -14.20
C ILE A 342 15.93 -28.19 -14.53
N ARG A 343 14.61 -28.28 -14.34
CA ARG A 343 13.82 -29.45 -14.72
C ARG A 343 13.37 -29.33 -16.18
N SER A 344 13.20 -30.47 -16.85
CA SER A 344 12.86 -30.50 -18.28
C SER A 344 11.53 -29.83 -18.61
N HIS A 345 10.52 -29.94 -17.74
CA HIS A 345 9.23 -29.27 -17.95
C HIS A 345 9.31 -27.74 -17.90
N HIS A 346 10.36 -27.14 -17.33
CA HIS A 346 10.57 -25.69 -17.37
C HIS A 346 11.21 -25.19 -18.68
N ILE A 347 11.76 -26.10 -19.51
CA ILE A 347 12.52 -25.73 -20.71
C ILE A 347 11.70 -24.98 -21.76
N PRO A 348 10.49 -25.43 -22.16
CA PRO A 348 9.65 -24.67 -23.09
C PRO A 348 9.52 -23.21 -22.69
N HIS A 349 9.23 -22.96 -21.41
CA HIS A 349 9.01 -21.63 -20.89
C HIS A 349 10.32 -20.82 -20.84
N LEU A 350 11.38 -21.37 -20.25
CA LEU A 350 12.67 -20.68 -20.14
C LEU A 350 13.25 -20.30 -21.51
N PHE A 351 13.14 -21.19 -22.50
CA PHE A 351 13.67 -20.94 -23.83
C PHE A 351 12.90 -19.84 -24.57
N GLN A 352 11.56 -19.87 -24.52
CA GLN A 352 10.74 -18.80 -25.09
C GLN A 352 10.99 -17.45 -24.42
N ALA A 353 11.17 -17.46 -23.10
CA ALA A 353 11.47 -16.25 -22.33
C ALA A 353 12.86 -15.67 -22.63
N LEU A 354 13.86 -16.53 -22.84
CA LEU A 354 15.21 -16.14 -23.28
C LEU A 354 15.28 -15.76 -24.76
N GLY A 355 14.25 -16.07 -25.56
CA GLY A 355 14.26 -15.84 -27.00
C GLY A 355 15.05 -16.88 -27.79
N ILE A 356 15.21 -18.10 -27.26
CA ILE A 356 15.78 -19.24 -27.99
C ILE A 356 14.78 -19.70 -29.05
N GLU A 357 15.26 -19.89 -30.27
CA GLU A 357 14.44 -20.31 -31.39
C GLU A 357 14.01 -21.78 -31.27
N PHE A 358 12.76 -22.06 -31.65
CA PHE A 358 12.23 -23.40 -31.84
C PHE A 358 12.05 -23.63 -33.34
N LYS A 359 12.81 -24.57 -33.91
CA LYS A 359 12.78 -24.88 -35.34
C LYS A 359 12.62 -26.37 -35.53
N SER A 360 11.88 -26.78 -36.55
CA SER A 360 11.99 -28.17 -36.99
C SER A 360 13.36 -28.40 -37.65
N ILE A 361 13.79 -29.66 -37.72
CA ILE A 361 15.03 -30.06 -38.40
C ILE A 361 15.06 -29.51 -39.83
N VAL A 362 13.92 -29.61 -40.53
CA VAL A 362 13.72 -29.13 -41.91
C VAL A 362 13.86 -27.61 -42.03
N GLN A 363 13.63 -26.85 -40.95
CA GLN A 363 13.81 -25.39 -40.91
C GLN A 363 15.20 -24.98 -40.45
N TYR A 364 15.77 -25.69 -39.48
CA TYR A 364 17.09 -25.39 -38.93
C TYR A 364 18.18 -25.52 -39.98
N VAL A 365 18.23 -26.65 -40.67
CA VAL A 365 19.33 -26.98 -41.57
C VAL A 365 19.47 -25.99 -42.76
N PRO A 366 18.39 -25.61 -43.47
CA PRO A 366 18.47 -24.59 -44.51
C PRO A 366 18.81 -23.18 -43.98
N SER A 367 18.40 -22.85 -42.75
CA SER A 367 18.68 -21.54 -42.15
C SER A 367 20.16 -21.34 -41.82
N GLU A 368 20.84 -22.40 -41.39
CA GLU A 368 22.29 -22.39 -41.20
C GLU A 368 23.02 -22.35 -42.55
N MET A 369 22.51 -23.03 -43.58
CA MET A 369 23.11 -23.00 -44.93
C MET A 369 23.10 -21.60 -45.56
N LYS A 370 22.05 -20.80 -45.37
CA LYS A 370 22.00 -19.39 -45.84
C LYS A 370 23.02 -18.47 -45.15
N ARG A 371 23.45 -18.78 -43.93
CA ARG A 371 24.50 -18.02 -43.22
C ARG A 371 25.90 -18.31 -43.75
N LEU A 372 26.05 -19.41 -44.51
CA LEU A 372 27.32 -19.93 -45.03
C LEU A 372 27.53 -19.62 -46.53
N THR A 373 26.60 -18.92 -47.20
CA THR A 373 26.71 -18.57 -48.62
C THR A 373 27.35 -17.21 -48.84
N ASP A 374 28.68 -17.20 -48.83
CA ASP A 374 29.49 -16.43 -49.78
C ASP A 374 30.53 -17.38 -50.38
N MET A 375 30.42 -17.59 -51.70
CA MET A 375 31.43 -18.10 -52.65
C MET A 375 31.92 -19.58 -52.64
N THR A 376 31.84 -20.17 -53.86
CA THR A 376 32.57 -21.32 -54.47
C THR A 376 32.06 -22.77 -54.34
N SER A 377 32.23 -23.54 -55.42
CA SER A 377 31.69 -24.88 -55.72
C SER A 377 32.35 -26.05 -54.96
N GLU A 378 33.50 -25.84 -54.34
CA GLU A 378 34.17 -26.84 -53.48
C GLU A 378 33.49 -26.94 -52.10
N TYR A 379 32.83 -25.86 -51.68
CA TYR A 379 32.10 -25.75 -50.42
C TYR A 379 30.86 -26.67 -50.36
N THR A 380 30.27 -26.98 -51.52
CA THR A 380 29.04 -27.79 -51.65
C THR A 380 29.19 -29.24 -51.17
N VAL A 381 30.37 -29.85 -51.30
CA VAL A 381 30.63 -31.24 -50.85
C VAL A 381 30.84 -31.29 -49.34
N LEU A 382 31.61 -30.35 -48.79
CA LEU A 382 31.80 -30.19 -47.34
C LEU A 382 30.48 -29.89 -46.63
N LEU A 383 29.61 -29.08 -47.23
CA LEU A 383 28.26 -28.81 -46.73
C LEU A 383 27.37 -30.05 -46.71
N LYS A 384 27.42 -30.90 -47.75
CA LYS A 384 26.68 -32.19 -47.78
C LYS A 384 27.15 -33.17 -46.70
N ASN A 385 28.46 -33.24 -46.45
CA ASN A 385 29.01 -34.09 -45.39
C ASN A 385 28.69 -33.55 -43.98
N LYS A 386 28.71 -32.22 -43.80
CA LYS A 386 28.27 -31.58 -42.57
C LYS A 386 26.78 -31.81 -42.33
N TYR A 387 25.97 -31.74 -43.38
CA TYR A 387 24.53 -32.02 -43.35
C TYR A 387 24.24 -33.45 -42.88
N SER A 388 24.89 -34.46 -43.47
CA SER A 388 24.68 -35.85 -43.08
C SER A 388 25.10 -36.12 -41.65
N MET A 389 26.18 -35.48 -41.17
CA MET A 389 26.61 -35.58 -39.78
C MET A 389 25.60 -34.94 -38.81
N ILE A 390 25.05 -33.77 -39.15
CA ILE A 390 24.04 -33.08 -38.33
C ILE A 390 22.79 -33.94 -38.23
N HIS A 391 22.29 -34.46 -39.35
CA HIS A 391 21.13 -35.34 -39.38
C HIS A 391 21.34 -36.58 -38.52
N ARG A 392 22.48 -37.27 -38.68
CA ARG A 392 22.78 -38.47 -37.91
C ARG A 392 22.77 -38.20 -36.40
N LYS A 393 23.39 -37.12 -35.94
CA LYS A 393 23.42 -36.75 -34.51
C LYS A 393 22.06 -36.40 -33.94
N ILE A 394 21.17 -35.85 -34.77
CA ILE A 394 19.80 -35.54 -34.36
C ILE A 394 18.97 -36.83 -34.30
N ASP A 395 19.13 -37.72 -35.28
CA ASP A 395 18.42 -39.00 -35.33
C ASP A 395 18.84 -39.96 -34.21
N GLU A 396 20.12 -39.92 -33.80
CA GLU A 396 20.64 -40.64 -32.62
C GLU A 396 19.97 -40.17 -31.30
N ASN A 397 19.49 -38.92 -31.25
CA ASN A 397 18.78 -38.30 -30.13
C ASN A 397 19.46 -38.48 -28.75
N GLU A 398 20.79 -38.60 -28.70
CA GLU A 398 21.54 -38.84 -27.48
C GLU A 398 22.21 -37.56 -26.97
N CYS A 399 22.04 -37.26 -25.69
CA CYS A 399 22.62 -36.08 -25.08
C CYS A 399 24.09 -36.31 -24.70
N VAL A 400 24.99 -35.49 -25.24
CA VAL A 400 26.44 -35.60 -24.98
C VAL A 400 26.83 -35.29 -23.51
N ILE A 401 25.93 -34.71 -22.70
CA ILE A 401 26.18 -34.40 -21.29
C ILE A 401 25.72 -35.53 -20.35
N CYS A 402 24.47 -35.98 -20.50
CA CYS A 402 23.88 -36.98 -19.60
C CYS A 402 23.84 -38.40 -20.16
N LEU A 403 24.15 -38.58 -21.45
CA LEU A 403 24.14 -39.88 -22.15
C LEU A 403 22.76 -40.56 -22.13
N GLU A 404 21.70 -39.75 -22.07
CA GLU A 404 20.30 -40.19 -22.14
C GLU A 404 19.65 -39.65 -23.42
N ALA A 405 18.47 -40.18 -23.75
CA ALA A 405 17.63 -39.63 -24.81
C ALA A 405 17.29 -38.15 -24.54
N CYS A 406 17.43 -37.30 -25.55
CA CYS A 406 17.30 -35.86 -25.34
C CYS A 406 15.86 -35.45 -25.02
N GLU A 407 15.67 -34.84 -23.86
CA GLU A 407 14.47 -34.07 -23.53
C GLU A 407 14.65 -32.63 -24.03
N TYR A 408 13.74 -32.18 -24.90
CA TYR A 408 13.88 -30.92 -25.65
C TYR A 408 15.24 -30.80 -26.35
N PRO A 409 15.51 -31.64 -27.38
CA PRO A 409 16.78 -31.69 -28.10
C PRO A 409 17.19 -30.30 -28.58
N THR A 410 18.31 -29.82 -28.05
CA THR A 410 18.84 -28.49 -28.30
C THR A 410 20.21 -28.59 -28.95
N ILE A 411 20.36 -27.97 -30.11
CA ILE A 411 21.61 -27.96 -30.88
C ILE A 411 22.37 -26.66 -30.66
N LEU A 412 23.71 -26.76 -30.58
CA LEU A 412 24.61 -25.61 -30.55
C LEU A 412 25.24 -25.37 -31.93
N ASN A 413 25.04 -24.18 -32.50
CA ASN A 413 25.51 -23.85 -33.86
C ASN A 413 27.04 -23.90 -34.03
N CYS A 414 27.81 -23.87 -32.93
CA CYS A 414 29.27 -23.91 -32.97
C CYS A 414 29.83 -25.30 -33.32
N CYS A 415 29.28 -26.36 -32.73
CA CYS A 415 29.77 -27.75 -32.91
C CYS A 415 28.72 -28.71 -33.48
N HIS A 416 27.48 -28.25 -33.62
CA HIS A 416 26.33 -29.01 -34.10
C HIS A 416 26.11 -30.32 -33.34
N ASN A 417 26.42 -30.34 -32.04
CA ASN A 417 26.05 -31.43 -31.14
C ASN A 417 24.69 -31.13 -30.49
N VAL A 418 23.98 -32.21 -30.17
CA VAL A 418 22.65 -32.19 -29.55
C VAL A 418 22.77 -32.48 -28.06
N TYR A 419 21.96 -31.78 -27.27
CA TYR A 419 21.93 -31.89 -25.81
C TYR A 419 20.48 -31.84 -25.33
N CYS A 420 20.20 -32.37 -24.14
CA CYS A 420 18.98 -32.02 -23.42
C CYS A 420 18.96 -30.50 -23.13
N GLY A 421 17.80 -29.86 -23.29
CA GLY A 421 17.64 -28.43 -23.00
C GLY A 421 18.09 -28.07 -21.58
N LYS A 422 17.75 -28.90 -20.59
CA LYS A 422 18.19 -28.75 -19.18
C LYS A 422 19.71 -28.77 -19.03
N CYS A 423 20.39 -29.67 -19.74
CA CYS A 423 21.82 -29.90 -19.61
C CYS A 423 22.61 -28.75 -20.23
N VAL A 424 22.25 -28.34 -21.45
CA VAL A 424 22.96 -27.26 -22.14
C VAL A 424 22.70 -25.91 -21.48
N LEU A 425 21.48 -25.63 -21.03
CA LEU A 425 21.16 -24.39 -20.33
C LEU A 425 21.91 -24.30 -19.00
N ARG A 426 21.91 -25.38 -18.20
CA ARG A 426 22.68 -25.48 -16.95
C ARG A 426 24.17 -25.21 -17.20
N ASN A 427 24.76 -25.86 -18.20
CA ASN A 427 26.17 -25.64 -18.53
C ASN A 427 26.45 -24.21 -18.99
N THR A 428 25.56 -23.62 -19.79
CA THR A 428 25.73 -22.25 -20.30
C THR A 428 25.68 -21.24 -19.16
N LEU A 429 24.78 -21.42 -18.17
CA LEU A 429 24.70 -20.57 -16.98
C LEU A 429 25.94 -20.64 -16.09
N LEU A 430 26.65 -21.78 -16.08
CA LEU A 430 27.83 -21.99 -15.23
C LEU A 430 29.14 -21.57 -15.92
N THR A 431 29.28 -21.84 -17.21
CA THR A 431 30.60 -21.78 -17.88
C THR A 431 30.65 -20.82 -19.06
N TYR A 432 29.51 -20.39 -19.60
CA TYR A 432 29.39 -19.61 -20.84
C TYR A 432 30.03 -20.27 -22.08
N LYS A 433 30.38 -21.55 -22.01
CA LYS A 433 31.15 -22.25 -23.04
C LYS A 433 30.44 -23.51 -23.48
N CYS A 434 30.61 -23.87 -24.75
CA CYS A 434 30.10 -25.12 -25.29
C CYS A 434 30.73 -26.31 -24.56
N PRO A 435 29.94 -27.30 -24.09
CA PRO A 435 30.45 -28.49 -23.41
C PRO A 435 31.46 -29.28 -24.25
N THR A 436 31.30 -29.28 -25.58
CA THR A 436 32.13 -30.11 -26.47
C THR A 436 33.30 -29.34 -27.09
N CYS A 437 33.06 -28.17 -27.68
CA CYS A 437 34.12 -27.41 -28.37
C CYS A 437 34.67 -26.21 -27.59
N ARG A 438 34.13 -25.92 -26.40
CA ARG A 438 34.55 -24.82 -25.49
C ARG A 438 34.43 -23.40 -26.08
N SER A 439 33.87 -23.24 -27.28
CA SER A 439 33.54 -21.93 -27.86
C SER A 439 32.55 -21.17 -26.96
N PRO A 440 32.61 -19.83 -26.90
CA PRO A 440 31.64 -19.04 -26.15
C PRO A 440 30.22 -19.26 -26.70
N VAL A 441 29.25 -19.41 -25.79
CA VAL A 441 27.84 -19.65 -26.12
C VAL A 441 27.01 -18.45 -25.67
N SER A 442 26.28 -17.87 -26.61
CA SER A 442 25.20 -16.91 -26.38
C SER A 442 23.85 -17.56 -26.74
N ILE A 443 22.74 -16.92 -26.33
CA ILE A 443 21.37 -17.39 -26.61
C ILE A 443 21.17 -17.68 -28.11
N ASN A 444 21.71 -16.84 -28.99
CA ASN A 444 21.61 -16.97 -30.45
C ASN A 444 22.32 -18.21 -31.01
N ASN A 445 23.18 -18.86 -30.21
CA ASN A 445 23.86 -20.09 -30.59
C ASN A 445 23.07 -21.36 -30.25
N LEU A 446 21.99 -21.26 -29.47
CA LEU A 446 21.12 -22.39 -29.13
C LEU A 446 19.91 -22.40 -30.07
N CYS A 447 19.54 -23.59 -30.55
CA CYS A 447 18.28 -23.81 -31.23
C CYS A 447 17.62 -25.09 -30.68
N CYS A 448 16.37 -24.99 -30.27
CA CYS A 448 15.58 -26.17 -29.87
C CYS A 448 14.96 -26.80 -31.11
N LEU A 449 15.11 -28.11 -31.27
CA LEU A 449 14.66 -28.87 -32.43
C LEU A 449 13.25 -29.47 -32.26
N THR A 450 12.53 -29.06 -31.22
CA THR A 450 11.18 -29.52 -30.89
C THR A 450 10.15 -28.48 -31.31
N GLN A 451 8.96 -28.94 -31.73
CA GLN A 451 7.80 -28.06 -31.89
C GLN A 451 7.02 -27.97 -30.58
N LEU A 452 6.74 -26.75 -30.13
CA LEU A 452 5.96 -26.51 -28.92
C LEU A 452 4.49 -26.87 -29.13
N SER A 453 3.92 -27.59 -28.16
CA SER A 453 2.48 -27.80 -28.07
C SER A 453 1.74 -26.47 -27.79
N PRO A 454 0.42 -26.38 -28.05
CA PRO A 454 -0.35 -25.17 -27.73
C PRO A 454 -0.29 -24.79 -26.24
N GLU A 455 -0.21 -25.77 -25.35
CA GLU A 455 -0.14 -25.58 -23.89
C GLU A 455 1.24 -25.09 -23.43
N GLU A 456 2.29 -25.41 -24.17
CA GLU A 456 3.68 -25.03 -23.85
C GLU A 456 4.05 -23.62 -24.32
N ARG A 457 3.25 -23.00 -25.20
CA ARG A 457 3.54 -21.65 -25.71
C ARG A 457 3.31 -20.62 -24.61
N ILE A 458 4.36 -19.86 -24.25
CA ILE A 458 4.22 -18.71 -23.34
C ILE A 458 3.26 -17.70 -23.98
N LEU A 459 2.46 -17.04 -23.14
CA LEU A 459 1.71 -15.84 -23.53
C LEU A 459 2.61 -14.89 -24.33
N THR A 460 2.20 -14.55 -25.53
CA THR A 460 3.01 -13.72 -26.44
C THR A 460 3.31 -12.33 -25.86
N ARG A 461 2.44 -11.85 -24.96
CA ARG A 461 2.38 -10.46 -24.55
C ARG A 461 3.23 -10.13 -23.34
N ASN A 462 4.10 -9.13 -23.47
CA ASN A 462 4.81 -8.54 -22.32
C ASN A 462 3.90 -7.59 -21.52
N LYS A 463 4.34 -7.13 -20.34
CA LYS A 463 3.56 -6.23 -19.48
C LYS A 463 3.14 -4.93 -20.18
N VAL A 464 3.99 -4.39 -21.04
CA VAL A 464 3.73 -3.15 -21.79
C VAL A 464 2.57 -3.38 -22.77
N GLU A 465 2.63 -4.45 -23.56
CA GLU A 465 1.58 -4.83 -24.50
C GLU A 465 0.24 -5.07 -23.79
N VAL A 466 0.24 -5.83 -22.69
CA VAL A 466 -0.96 -6.06 -21.87
C VAL A 466 -1.59 -4.73 -21.41
N CYS A 467 -0.78 -3.79 -20.90
CA CYS A 467 -1.27 -2.45 -20.55
C CYS A 467 -1.91 -1.73 -21.75
N LEU A 468 -1.23 -1.71 -22.91
CA LEU A 468 -1.72 -1.02 -24.10
C LEU A 468 -3.03 -1.61 -24.61
N ASP A 469 -3.19 -2.93 -24.53
CA ASP A 469 -4.43 -3.61 -24.92
C ASP A 469 -5.58 -3.26 -23.97
N LEU A 470 -5.32 -3.26 -22.66
CA LEU A 470 -6.31 -2.81 -21.66
C LEU A 470 -6.79 -1.38 -21.92
N PHE A 471 -5.88 -0.46 -22.30
CA PHE A 471 -6.24 0.93 -22.59
C PHE A 471 -7.08 1.09 -23.87
N LYS A 472 -6.89 0.20 -24.85
CA LYS A 472 -7.65 0.16 -26.11
C LYS A 472 -9.04 -0.43 -25.91
N GLU A 473 -9.15 -1.49 -25.12
CA GLU A 473 -10.42 -2.17 -24.80
C GLU A 473 -11.33 -1.27 -23.95
N ASN A 474 -10.76 -0.47 -23.06
CA ASN A 474 -11.49 0.36 -22.10
C ASN A 474 -11.29 1.87 -22.36
N LYS A 475 -11.88 2.39 -23.44
CA LYS A 475 -11.68 3.77 -23.91
C LYS A 475 -12.08 4.87 -22.91
N ASP A 476 -13.12 4.62 -22.11
CA ASP A 476 -13.60 5.58 -21.10
C ASP A 476 -13.01 5.33 -19.70
N GLY A 477 -12.19 4.29 -19.57
CA GLY A 477 -11.58 3.93 -18.29
C GLY A 477 -10.49 4.91 -17.85
N GLN A 478 -10.49 5.27 -16.56
CA GLN A 478 -9.35 5.90 -15.90
C GLN A 478 -8.51 4.87 -15.15
N PHE A 479 -7.20 4.98 -15.26
CA PHE A 479 -6.23 3.99 -14.80
C PHE A 479 -5.26 4.57 -13.80
N ILE A 480 -5.02 3.85 -12.71
CA ILE A 480 -3.85 4.06 -11.85
C ILE A 480 -2.88 2.90 -12.09
N ILE A 481 -1.63 3.22 -12.37
CA ILE A 481 -0.56 2.23 -12.54
C ILE A 481 0.43 2.42 -11.41
N TYR A 482 0.53 1.41 -10.54
CA TYR A 482 1.57 1.34 -9.52
C TYR A 482 2.82 0.64 -10.08
N SER A 483 3.98 1.27 -9.88
CA SER A 483 5.29 0.69 -10.14
C SER A 483 6.32 1.24 -9.17
N SER A 484 7.10 0.38 -8.52
CA SER A 484 8.23 0.80 -7.67
C SER A 484 9.33 1.57 -8.42
N PHE A 485 9.36 1.49 -9.76
CA PHE A 485 10.34 2.15 -10.59
C PHE A 485 9.71 3.22 -11.47
N ASP A 486 10.21 4.44 -11.36
CA ASP A 486 9.79 5.59 -12.17
C ASP A 486 10.06 5.39 -13.67
N ASN A 487 11.08 4.60 -14.04
CA ASN A 487 11.43 4.37 -15.44
C ASN A 487 10.30 3.71 -16.26
N ILE A 488 9.39 2.99 -15.60
CA ILE A 488 8.23 2.37 -16.25
C ILE A 488 7.30 3.41 -16.87
N TYR A 489 7.21 4.61 -16.26
CA TYR A 489 6.47 5.72 -16.85
C TYR A 489 7.02 6.08 -18.23
N TYR A 490 8.32 6.31 -18.35
CA TYR A 490 8.94 6.70 -19.61
C TYR A 490 8.87 5.59 -20.68
N GLN A 491 8.97 4.33 -20.28
CA GLN A 491 8.82 3.19 -21.20
C GLN A 491 7.42 3.09 -21.80
N LEU A 492 6.39 3.39 -21.02
CA LEU A 492 5.00 3.34 -21.48
C LEU A 492 4.55 4.65 -22.15
N PHE A 493 5.16 5.79 -21.79
CA PHE A 493 4.71 7.11 -22.20
C PHE A 493 4.66 7.26 -23.72
N ASP A 494 5.72 6.87 -24.43
CA ASP A 494 5.78 7.02 -25.90
C ASP A 494 4.68 6.21 -26.61
N GLU A 495 4.37 5.00 -26.13
CA GLU A 495 3.32 4.17 -26.70
C GLU A 495 1.91 4.67 -26.32
N ILE A 496 1.76 5.22 -25.12
CA ILE A 496 0.50 5.83 -24.67
C ILE A 496 0.21 7.13 -25.44
N ASP A 497 1.23 7.95 -25.70
CA ASP A 497 1.12 9.20 -26.45
C ASP A 497 0.73 8.94 -27.91
N LYS A 498 1.26 7.87 -28.52
CA LYS A 498 0.81 7.37 -29.84
C LYS A 498 -0.67 7.00 -29.88
N LEU A 499 -1.25 6.58 -28.75
CA LEU A 499 -2.70 6.31 -28.63
C LEU A 499 -3.52 7.59 -28.39
N GLY A 500 -2.88 8.76 -28.25
CA GLY A 500 -3.52 10.04 -27.95
C GLY A 500 -4.10 10.10 -26.53
N ILE A 501 -3.61 9.26 -25.62
CA ILE A 501 -4.10 9.20 -24.25
C ILE A 501 -3.18 10.03 -23.36
N LYS A 502 -3.76 10.94 -22.57
CA LYS A 502 -2.96 11.74 -21.65
C LYS A 502 -2.60 10.94 -20.39
N ALA A 503 -1.30 10.79 -20.14
CA ALA A 503 -0.74 10.23 -18.91
C ALA A 503 0.05 11.27 -18.11
N GLU A 504 0.01 11.18 -16.78
CA GLU A 504 0.84 11.99 -15.88
C GLU A 504 1.39 11.11 -14.75
N ARG A 505 2.54 11.52 -14.19
CA ARG A 505 3.18 10.89 -13.03
C ARG A 505 3.01 11.74 -11.79
N ILE A 506 2.94 11.09 -10.64
CA ILE A 506 2.98 11.77 -9.35
C ILE A 506 4.40 12.20 -8.99
N GLU A 507 4.54 13.47 -8.62
CA GLU A 507 5.80 14.07 -8.19
C GLU A 507 5.74 14.49 -6.72
N SER A 508 6.90 14.56 -6.07
CA SER A 508 7.02 15.00 -4.67
C SER A 508 6.76 16.50 -4.48
N ASN A 509 6.90 17.30 -5.54
CA ASN A 509 6.56 18.72 -5.48
C ASN A 509 5.06 18.88 -5.27
N LEU A 510 4.67 19.53 -4.18
CA LEU A 510 3.27 19.70 -3.81
C LEU A 510 2.42 20.38 -4.88
N PHE A 511 2.94 21.40 -5.56
CA PHE A 511 2.20 22.11 -6.60
C PHE A 511 1.94 21.19 -7.80
N SER A 512 2.98 20.46 -8.25
CA SER A 512 2.84 19.44 -9.29
C SER A 512 1.84 18.35 -8.88
N LEU A 513 1.98 17.81 -7.67
CA LEU A 513 1.08 16.79 -7.11
C LEU A 513 -0.37 17.24 -7.18
N LEU A 514 -0.71 18.40 -6.61
CA LEU A 514 -2.09 18.89 -6.57
C LEU A 514 -2.64 19.17 -7.96
N LYS A 515 -1.80 19.67 -8.89
CA LYS A 515 -2.18 19.88 -10.29
C LYS A 515 -2.50 18.56 -10.99
N THR A 516 -1.63 17.56 -10.85
CA THR A 516 -1.82 16.22 -11.44
C THR A 516 -3.07 15.54 -10.91
N ILE A 517 -3.28 15.56 -9.58
CA ILE A 517 -4.47 14.99 -8.95
C ILE A 517 -5.74 15.68 -9.46
N LYS A 518 -5.73 17.01 -9.55
CA LYS A 518 -6.86 17.77 -10.11
C LYS A 518 -7.13 17.41 -11.57
N ASN A 519 -6.10 17.29 -12.40
CA ASN A 519 -6.25 16.89 -13.80
C ASN A 519 -6.87 15.50 -13.94
N TYR A 520 -6.44 14.55 -13.10
CA TYR A 520 -6.97 13.19 -13.10
C TYR A 520 -8.43 13.15 -12.62
N GLN A 521 -8.76 13.81 -11.50
CA GLN A 521 -10.14 13.91 -11.01
C GLN A 521 -11.09 14.58 -12.02
N GLN A 522 -10.59 15.53 -12.82
CA GLN A 522 -11.35 16.19 -13.89
C GLN A 522 -11.41 15.36 -15.20
N GLY A 523 -10.74 14.21 -15.26
CA GLY A 523 -10.66 13.36 -16.45
C GLY A 523 -9.82 13.91 -17.60
N LYS A 524 -9.05 14.98 -17.36
CA LYS A 524 -8.06 15.48 -18.33
C LYS A 524 -6.92 14.49 -18.51
N THR A 525 -6.50 13.86 -17.42
CA THR A 525 -5.48 12.80 -17.39
C THR A 525 -6.20 11.47 -17.22
N ARG A 526 -6.00 10.52 -18.14
CA ARG A 526 -6.64 9.20 -18.10
C ARG A 526 -5.80 8.17 -17.37
N ILE A 527 -4.47 8.30 -17.39
CA ILE A 527 -3.53 7.35 -16.80
C ILE A 527 -2.66 8.07 -15.78
N LEU A 528 -2.67 7.60 -14.54
CA LEU A 528 -1.90 8.15 -13.43
C LEU A 528 -0.85 7.15 -12.96
N PHE A 529 0.43 7.53 -13.01
CA PHE A 529 1.53 6.70 -12.54
C PHE A 529 1.90 7.04 -11.10
N VAL A 530 1.92 6.03 -10.24
CA VAL A 530 2.22 6.15 -8.81
C VAL A 530 3.40 5.25 -8.47
N SER A 531 4.53 5.87 -8.11
CA SER A 531 5.71 5.16 -7.59
C SER A 531 5.83 5.24 -6.08
N ASN A 532 5.50 6.40 -5.51
CA ASN A 532 5.45 6.59 -4.06
C ASN A 532 3.99 6.71 -3.59
N VAL A 533 3.50 5.65 -2.93
CA VAL A 533 2.11 5.54 -2.46
C VAL A 533 1.81 6.52 -1.32
N ASP A 534 2.80 6.91 -0.52
CA ASP A 534 2.56 7.85 0.59
C ASP A 534 2.15 9.24 0.11
N LEU A 535 2.51 9.64 -1.13
CA LEU A 535 2.12 10.93 -1.70
C LEU A 535 0.62 11.04 -1.98
N ILE A 536 -0.08 9.92 -2.15
CA ILE A 536 -1.52 9.88 -2.37
C ILE A 536 -2.33 9.51 -1.12
N ARG A 537 -1.67 9.34 0.02
CA ARG A 537 -2.35 9.02 1.28
C ARG A 537 -3.37 10.11 1.61
N GLY A 538 -4.59 9.70 1.93
CA GLY A 538 -5.71 10.60 2.22
C GLY A 538 -6.39 11.22 0.98
N ILE A 539 -5.80 11.12 -0.21
CA ILE A 539 -6.38 11.64 -1.46
C ILE A 539 -7.52 10.73 -1.95
N SER A 540 -8.56 11.34 -2.52
CA SER A 540 -9.73 10.65 -3.07
C SER A 540 -9.67 10.59 -4.60
N LEU A 541 -9.69 9.39 -5.17
CA LEU A 541 -9.61 9.11 -6.63
C LEU A 541 -10.74 8.17 -7.09
N PRO A 542 -12.03 8.49 -6.81
CA PRO A 542 -13.16 7.58 -7.01
C PRO A 542 -13.47 7.29 -8.48
N THR A 543 -12.99 8.14 -9.40
CA THR A 543 -13.19 8.00 -10.85
C THR A 543 -12.33 6.89 -11.48
N THR A 544 -11.38 6.32 -10.72
CA THR A 544 -10.51 5.24 -11.17
C THR A 544 -11.32 3.99 -11.49
N SER A 545 -11.24 3.51 -12.73
CA SER A 545 -11.89 2.26 -13.15
C SER A 545 -11.01 1.05 -12.91
N HIS A 546 -9.70 1.18 -13.17
CA HIS A 546 -8.73 0.11 -13.13
C HIS A 546 -7.51 0.51 -12.31
N LEU A 547 -7.10 -0.35 -11.38
CA LEU A 547 -5.86 -0.23 -10.61
C LEU A 547 -4.92 -1.35 -11.04
N ILE A 548 -3.82 -1.00 -11.70
CA ILE A 548 -2.85 -1.94 -12.26
C ILE A 548 -1.61 -1.97 -11.36
N PHE A 549 -1.30 -3.13 -10.79
CA PHE A 549 -0.04 -3.39 -10.12
C PHE A 549 0.96 -3.95 -11.13
N TYR A 550 1.82 -3.06 -11.65
CA TYR A 550 2.85 -3.43 -12.62
C TYR A 550 3.99 -4.22 -11.96
N HIS A 551 4.27 -3.91 -10.69
CA HIS A 551 5.20 -4.64 -9.83
C HIS A 551 4.50 -5.04 -8.53
N GLU A 552 4.98 -6.11 -7.91
CA GLU A 552 4.50 -6.50 -6.59
C GLU A 552 4.86 -5.42 -5.55
N LEU A 553 3.94 -5.20 -4.62
CA LEU A 553 4.13 -4.23 -3.54
C LEU A 553 4.94 -4.86 -2.41
N PRO A 554 5.96 -4.17 -1.89
CA PRO A 554 6.73 -4.67 -0.76
C PRO A 554 5.92 -4.63 0.54
N VAL A 555 4.96 -3.71 0.65
CA VAL A 555 4.19 -3.44 1.87
C VAL A 555 2.69 -3.51 1.56
N SER A 556 1.97 -4.29 2.35
CA SER A 556 0.54 -4.49 2.19
C SER A 556 -0.30 -3.24 2.49
N GLU A 557 0.15 -2.40 3.43
CA GLU A 557 -0.48 -1.11 3.73
C GLU A 557 -0.60 -0.25 2.48
N TRP A 558 0.44 -0.21 1.64
CA TRP A 558 0.42 0.56 0.40
C TRP A 558 -0.64 0.05 -0.59
N LYS A 559 -0.87 -1.28 -0.63
CA LYS A 559 -1.96 -1.87 -1.43
C LYS A 559 -3.31 -1.33 -0.96
N GLN A 560 -3.52 -1.32 0.36
CA GLN A 560 -4.74 -0.80 0.96
C GLN A 560 -4.90 0.70 0.69
N VAL A 561 -3.84 1.49 0.80
CA VAL A 561 -3.89 2.93 0.47
C VAL A 561 -4.35 3.16 -0.97
N LEU A 562 -3.78 2.44 -1.95
CA LEU A 562 -4.19 2.56 -3.37
C LEU A 562 -5.64 2.14 -3.61
N ILE A 563 -6.05 1.00 -3.04
CA ILE A 563 -7.41 0.48 -3.17
C ILE A 563 -8.40 1.47 -2.54
N HIS A 564 -8.17 1.90 -1.30
CA HIS A 564 -9.08 2.81 -0.59
C HIS A 564 -9.04 4.26 -1.12
N SER A 565 -8.00 4.65 -1.86
CA SER A 565 -8.01 5.91 -2.61
C SER A 565 -9.02 5.85 -3.75
N SER A 566 -9.24 4.66 -4.33
CA SER A 566 -10.14 4.42 -5.48
C SER A 566 -11.54 3.94 -5.08
N GLN A 567 -11.63 3.21 -3.97
CA GLN A 567 -12.84 2.60 -3.43
C GLN A 567 -13.44 3.49 -2.32
N ARG A 568 -14.03 4.62 -2.72
CA ARG A 568 -14.59 5.63 -1.80
C ARG A 568 -16.11 5.77 -1.92
N LEU A 569 -16.69 6.39 -0.89
CA LEU A 569 -18.08 6.88 -0.86
C LEU A 569 -18.49 7.55 -2.18
N GLY A 570 -19.66 7.16 -2.69
CA GLY A 570 -20.22 7.67 -3.94
C GLY A 570 -19.81 6.91 -5.20
N ARG A 571 -18.98 5.87 -5.08
CA ARG A 571 -18.65 4.98 -6.21
C ARG A 571 -19.86 4.12 -6.58
N VAL A 572 -20.17 4.07 -7.88
CA VAL A 572 -21.30 3.32 -8.44
C VAL A 572 -20.86 2.12 -9.30
N THR A 573 -19.65 2.13 -9.83
CA THR A 573 -19.10 1.05 -10.67
C THR A 573 -18.11 0.16 -9.89
N PRO A 574 -17.95 -1.12 -10.25
CA PRO A 574 -16.92 -1.96 -9.65
C PRO A 574 -15.51 -1.39 -9.91
N LEU A 575 -14.57 -1.67 -9.00
CA LEU A 575 -13.14 -1.38 -9.19
C LEU A 575 -12.46 -2.65 -9.68
N THR A 576 -11.80 -2.57 -10.82
CA THR A 576 -11.01 -3.69 -11.35
C THR A 576 -9.56 -3.52 -10.93
N VAL A 577 -9.02 -4.51 -10.25
CA VAL A 577 -7.65 -4.54 -9.74
C VAL A 577 -6.89 -5.65 -10.44
N LEU A 578 -5.86 -5.26 -11.20
CA LEU A 578 -5.11 -6.15 -12.06
C LEU A 578 -3.67 -6.29 -11.55
N HIS A 579 -3.22 -7.51 -11.32
CA HIS A 579 -1.83 -7.80 -11.00
C HIS A 579 -1.11 -8.35 -12.22
N LEU A 580 -0.07 -7.65 -12.70
CA LEU A 580 0.73 -8.11 -13.83
C LEU A 580 1.84 -9.03 -13.33
N ASN A 581 1.67 -10.34 -13.51
CA ASN A 581 2.65 -11.32 -13.11
C ASN A 581 3.56 -11.69 -14.29
N SER A 582 4.86 -11.46 -14.15
CA SER A 582 5.88 -11.89 -15.11
C SER A 582 6.99 -12.69 -14.43
N GLU A 583 6.67 -13.38 -13.34
CA GLU A 583 7.63 -14.25 -12.67
C GLU A 583 7.89 -15.51 -13.48
N ILE A 584 9.12 -15.99 -13.37
CA ILE A 584 9.59 -17.17 -14.05
C ILE A 584 9.31 -18.36 -13.13
N GLN A 585 8.53 -19.32 -13.60
CA GLN A 585 8.39 -20.61 -12.91
C GLN A 585 9.68 -21.41 -13.15
N VAL A 586 10.66 -21.27 -12.26
CA VAL A 586 11.97 -21.97 -12.33
C VAL A 586 12.18 -22.92 -11.17
#